data_AF-A0A4W5KUD4-F1
#
_entry.id   AF-A0A4W5KUD4-F1
#
_cell.length_a   1.000
_cell.length_b   1.000
_cell.length_c   1.000
_cell.angle_alpha   90.00
_cell.angle_beta   90.00
_cell.angle_gamma   90.00
#
_symmetry.space_group_name_H-M   'P 1'
#
loop_
_entity.id
_entity.type
_entity.pdbx_description
1 polymer ?
#
loop_
_entity_poly.entity_id
_entity_poly.type
_entity_poly.pdbx_seq_one_letter_code
_entity_poly.pdbx_strand_id
1 'polypeptide(L)'
;MAYMERGTMTGQALRYLTDSSFAPAGGARPGVAKVGIVFTDGRSQDYIGDSAKKAKEQGFRMYAVGVGNAVEDELREIASQPTGEHYFYTADFKAMTAIAKKLQINICQGLTHTNTHAHTPTRIHTHTCLTELEYWTSPT
;
A
#
# COMPACT_ATOMS: atom_id res chain seq x y z
N MET A 1 2.97 12.92 15.39
CA MET A 1 1.99 13.71 14.61
C MET A 1 0.77 13.93 15.49
N ALA A 2 0.13 15.10 15.40
CA ALA A 2 -1.13 15.35 16.11
C ALA A 2 -2.29 14.62 15.40
N TYR A 3 -3.21 14.05 16.16
CA TYR A 3 -4.47 13.54 15.60
C TYR A 3 -5.27 14.73 15.04
N MET A 4 -5.71 14.62 13.79
CA MET A 4 -6.30 15.75 13.08
C MET A 4 -7.79 15.97 13.38
N GLU A 5 -8.47 15.04 14.08
CA GLU A 5 -9.91 15.09 14.43
C GLU A 5 -10.82 15.41 13.24
N ARG A 6 -10.39 15.06 12.03
CA ARG A 6 -11.14 15.23 10.80
C ARG A 6 -11.58 13.85 10.31
N GLY A 7 -12.70 13.81 9.61
CA GLY A 7 -13.26 12.57 9.06
C GLY A 7 -12.31 11.86 8.08
N THR A 8 -12.76 10.73 7.57
CA THR A 8 -11.96 9.84 6.72
C THR A 8 -12.12 10.21 5.24
N MET A 9 -11.13 10.90 4.65
CA MET A 9 -11.15 11.34 3.24
C MET A 9 -10.20 10.49 2.38
N THR A 10 -10.52 9.21 2.19
CA THR A 10 -9.65 8.22 1.54
C THR A 10 -9.46 8.51 0.05
N GLY A 11 -10.50 8.98 -0.64
CA GLY A 11 -10.43 9.34 -2.05
C GLY A 11 -9.43 10.47 -2.31
N GLN A 12 -9.44 11.51 -1.47
CA GLN A 12 -8.46 12.59 -1.50
C GLN A 12 -7.06 12.11 -1.13
N ALA A 13 -6.91 11.22 -0.15
CA ALA A 13 -5.62 10.65 0.23
C ALA A 13 -4.96 9.89 -0.92
N LEU A 14 -5.73 9.06 -1.65
CA LEU A 14 -5.25 8.35 -2.84
C LEU A 14 -4.90 9.29 -3.99
N ARG A 15 -5.68 10.37 -4.16
CA ARG A 15 -5.33 11.41 -5.12
C ARG A 15 -4.01 12.09 -4.75
N TYR A 16 -3.81 12.43 -3.48
CA TYR A 16 -2.56 13.03 -3.01
C TYR A 16 -1.36 12.09 -3.19
N LEU A 17 -1.55 10.78 -2.95
CA LEU A 17 -0.54 9.76 -3.23
C LEU A 17 -0.05 9.84 -4.68
N THR A 18 -0.98 9.89 -5.64
CA THR A 18 -0.67 9.86 -7.08
C THR A 18 -0.18 11.20 -7.62
N ASP A 19 -0.78 12.32 -7.18
CA ASP A 19 -0.51 13.65 -7.71
C ASP A 19 0.65 14.37 -7.01
N SER A 20 1.04 13.93 -5.81
CA SER A 20 2.04 14.63 -4.99
C SER A 20 3.11 13.71 -4.41
N SER A 21 2.75 12.77 -3.53
CA SER A 21 3.76 11.95 -2.83
C SER A 21 4.66 11.15 -3.77
N PHE A 22 4.10 10.66 -4.87
CA PHE A 22 4.85 9.93 -5.91
C PHE A 22 5.11 10.76 -7.17
N ALA A 23 5.03 12.09 -7.08
CA ALA A 23 5.59 12.95 -8.11
C ALA A 23 7.13 12.92 -8.05
N PRO A 24 7.84 13.22 -9.15
CA PRO A 24 9.30 13.35 -9.13
C PRO A 24 9.80 14.35 -8.07
N ALA A 25 9.07 15.45 -7.87
CA ALA A 25 9.36 16.43 -6.82
C ALA A 25 9.16 15.88 -5.39
N GLY A 26 8.33 14.84 -5.23
CA GLY A 26 8.15 14.10 -3.99
C GLY A 26 9.19 13.00 -3.76
N GLY A 27 10.17 12.84 -4.67
CA GLY A 27 11.24 11.85 -4.56
C GLY A 27 10.94 10.50 -5.22
N ALA A 28 9.88 10.40 -6.03
CA ALA A 28 9.58 9.17 -6.76
C ALA A 28 10.69 8.81 -7.73
N ARG A 29 11.11 7.54 -7.70
CA ARG A 29 12.17 7.02 -8.56
C ARG A 29 11.59 6.37 -9.82
N PRO A 30 12.08 6.70 -11.03
CA PRO A 30 11.68 6.03 -12.25
C PRO A 30 12.16 4.58 -12.27
N GLY A 31 11.38 3.68 -12.89
CA GLY A 31 11.75 2.27 -13.05
C GLY A 31 11.72 1.43 -11.76
N VAL A 32 11.28 2.00 -10.64
CA VAL A 32 11.11 1.29 -9.36
C VAL A 32 9.63 1.00 -9.13
N ALA A 33 9.33 -0.19 -8.60
CA ALA A 33 7.97 -0.57 -8.25
C ALA A 33 7.35 0.39 -7.23
N LYS A 34 6.09 0.77 -7.47
CA LYS A 34 5.31 1.64 -6.57
C LYS A 34 4.37 0.78 -5.74
N VAL A 35 4.43 0.92 -4.43
CA VAL A 35 3.55 0.20 -3.50
C VAL A 35 2.83 1.22 -2.65
N GLY A 36 1.50 1.14 -2.60
CA GLY A 36 0.66 1.93 -1.71
C GLY A 36 0.01 1.02 -0.67
N ILE A 37 0.02 1.43 0.60
CA ILE A 37 -0.65 0.70 1.69
C ILE A 37 -1.58 1.69 2.39
N VAL A 38 -2.88 1.43 2.33
CA VAL A 38 -3.91 2.25 2.99
C VAL A 38 -4.31 1.57 4.28
N PHE A 39 -4.26 2.30 5.40
CA PHE A 39 -4.83 1.89 6.67
C PHE A 39 -6.05 2.76 6.95
N THR A 40 -7.20 2.15 7.25
CA THR A 40 -8.42 2.84 7.64
C THR A 40 -9.16 2.05 8.71
N ASP A 41 -9.86 2.74 9.61
CA ASP A 41 -10.68 2.15 10.66
C ASP A 41 -12.19 2.41 10.47
N GLY A 42 -12.56 3.05 9.37
CA GLY A 42 -13.93 3.50 9.11
C GLY A 42 -14.23 3.74 7.63
N ARG A 43 -15.50 4.02 7.37
CA ARG A 43 -16.02 4.37 6.04
C ARG A 43 -15.45 5.72 5.57
N SER A 44 -15.09 5.81 4.29
CA SER A 44 -14.73 7.08 3.69
C SER A 44 -15.94 8.03 3.55
N GLN A 45 -15.68 9.32 3.70
CA GLN A 45 -16.68 10.39 3.55
C GLN A 45 -16.66 11.02 2.15
N ASP A 46 -15.79 10.53 1.28
CA ASP A 46 -15.66 10.89 -0.12
C ASP A 46 -15.65 9.66 -1.03
N TYR A 47 -15.86 9.90 -2.32
CA TYR A 47 -15.81 8.84 -3.32
C TYR A 47 -14.37 8.37 -3.57
N ILE A 48 -14.15 7.05 -3.52
CA ILE A 48 -12.82 6.43 -3.58
C ILE A 48 -12.48 5.93 -4.99
N GLY A 49 -13.47 5.47 -5.75
CA GLY A 49 -13.28 4.65 -6.94
C GLY A 49 -12.36 5.23 -8.00
N ASP A 50 -12.57 6.49 -8.38
CA ASP A 50 -11.74 7.14 -9.41
C ASP A 50 -10.29 7.26 -8.97
N SER A 51 -10.04 7.65 -7.71
CA SER A 51 -8.70 7.79 -7.17
C SER A 51 -8.00 6.45 -7.02
N ALA A 52 -8.71 5.42 -6.54
CA ALA A 52 -8.17 4.05 -6.43
C ALA A 52 -7.85 3.46 -7.81
N LYS A 53 -8.75 3.63 -8.77
CA LYS A 53 -8.54 3.23 -10.17
C LYS A 53 -7.33 3.92 -10.76
N LYS A 54 -7.22 5.24 -10.63
CA LYS A 54 -6.08 6.02 -11.10
C LYS A 54 -4.76 5.54 -10.50
N ALA A 55 -4.72 5.25 -9.20
CA ALA A 55 -3.52 4.70 -8.56
C ALA A 55 -3.11 3.36 -9.18
N LYS A 56 -4.06 2.44 -9.37
CA LYS A 56 -3.79 1.13 -10.01
C LYS A 56 -3.31 1.28 -11.46
N GLU A 57 -3.95 2.17 -12.24
CA GLU A 57 -3.56 2.46 -13.63
C GLU A 57 -2.17 3.11 -13.74
N GLN A 58 -1.75 3.88 -12.72
CA GLN A 58 -0.39 4.45 -12.64
C GLN A 58 0.69 3.45 -12.17
N GLY A 59 0.34 2.16 -12.09
CA GLY A 59 1.25 1.07 -11.77
C GLY A 59 1.53 0.88 -10.28
N PHE A 60 0.69 1.42 -9.40
CA PHE A 60 0.79 1.12 -7.98
C PHE A 60 0.21 -0.26 -7.68
N ARG A 61 0.96 -1.05 -6.92
CA ARG A 61 0.40 -2.21 -6.22
C ARG A 61 -0.18 -1.74 -4.90
N MET A 62 -1.51 -1.70 -4.83
CA MET A 62 -2.26 -1.16 -3.72
C MET A 62 -2.65 -2.27 -2.75
N TYR A 63 -2.36 -2.06 -1.48
CA TYR A 63 -2.84 -2.85 -0.35
C TYR A 63 -3.78 -2.02 0.52
N ALA A 64 -4.81 -2.66 1.06
CA ALA A 64 -5.76 -2.01 1.97
C ALA A 64 -5.87 -2.80 3.28
N VAL A 65 -5.80 -2.12 4.42
CA VAL A 65 -5.93 -2.70 5.75
C VAL A 65 -7.05 -1.98 6.49
N GLY A 66 -8.13 -2.70 6.73
CA GLY A 66 -9.27 -2.25 7.52
C GLY A 66 -9.20 -2.74 8.96
N VAL A 67 -9.49 -1.87 9.91
CA VAL A 67 -9.62 -2.22 11.33
C VAL A 67 -11.01 -1.83 11.83
N GLY A 68 -11.65 -2.63 12.67
CA GLY A 68 -12.90 -2.25 13.34
C GLY A 68 -14.03 -1.96 12.35
N ASN A 69 -14.40 -0.69 12.18
CA ASN A 69 -15.57 -0.28 11.40
C ASN A 69 -15.27 0.01 9.92
N ALA A 70 -14.09 -0.41 9.42
CA ALA A 70 -13.76 -0.29 8.01
C ALA A 70 -14.76 -1.04 7.12
N VAL A 71 -15.12 -0.45 5.99
CA VAL A 71 -16.05 -1.05 5.02
C VAL A 71 -15.27 -1.94 4.05
N GLU A 72 -15.53 -3.25 4.07
CA GLU A 72 -14.76 -4.22 3.27
C GLU A 72 -14.83 -3.94 1.76
N ASP A 73 -15.97 -3.49 1.25
CA ASP A 73 -16.11 -3.14 -0.17
C ASP A 73 -15.21 -1.96 -0.57
N GLU A 74 -15.03 -0.96 0.31
CA GLU A 74 -14.08 0.13 0.08
C GLU A 74 -12.63 -0.39 0.07
N LEU A 75 -12.29 -1.32 0.96
CA LEU A 75 -10.96 -1.95 0.98
C LEU A 75 -10.69 -2.72 -0.33
N ARG A 76 -11.68 -3.46 -0.81
CA ARG A 76 -11.60 -4.21 -2.07
C ARG A 76 -11.49 -3.30 -3.29
N GLU A 77 -12.15 -2.14 -3.26
CA GLU A 77 -12.05 -1.13 -4.32
C GLU A 77 -10.64 -0.51 -4.39
N ILE A 78 -10.01 -0.29 -3.23
CA ILE A 78 -8.63 0.21 -3.12
C ILE A 78 -7.61 -0.83 -3.58
N ALA A 79 -7.79 -2.09 -3.15
CA ALA A 79 -6.82 -3.17 -3.36
C ALA A 79 -6.59 -3.51 -4.85
N SER A 80 -5.35 -3.84 -5.18
CA SER A 80 -4.97 -4.38 -6.50
C SER A 80 -5.42 -5.83 -6.68
N GLN A 81 -5.42 -6.31 -7.92
CA GLN A 81 -5.64 -7.73 -8.22
C GLN A 81 -4.38 -8.57 -7.95
N PRO A 82 -4.52 -9.85 -7.52
CA PRO A 82 -5.75 -10.49 -7.06
C PRO A 82 -6.23 -9.91 -5.73
N THR A 83 -7.48 -9.46 -5.66
CA THR A 83 -8.00 -8.67 -4.53
C THR A 83 -7.80 -9.39 -3.18
N GLY A 84 -8.06 -10.70 -3.12
CA GLY A 84 -7.94 -11.49 -1.87
C GLY A 84 -6.54 -11.54 -1.24
N GLU A 85 -5.49 -11.18 -1.98
CA GLU A 85 -4.11 -11.11 -1.46
C GLU A 85 -3.69 -9.69 -1.06
N HIS A 86 -4.51 -8.70 -1.42
CA HIS A 86 -4.18 -7.28 -1.34
C HIS A 86 -5.08 -6.49 -0.38
N TYR A 87 -6.13 -7.09 0.18
CA TYR A 87 -6.84 -6.49 1.31
C TYR A 87 -6.77 -7.36 2.55
N PHE A 88 -6.79 -6.70 3.71
CA PHE A 88 -6.82 -7.33 5.02
C PHE A 88 -7.87 -6.62 5.86
N TYR A 89 -8.64 -7.39 6.61
CA TYR A 89 -9.60 -6.86 7.57
C TYR A 89 -9.36 -7.52 8.93
N THR A 90 -9.47 -6.75 10.00
CA THR A 90 -9.42 -7.22 11.38
C THR A 90 -10.40 -6.45 12.25
N ALA A 91 -11.00 -7.12 13.25
CA ALA A 91 -11.93 -6.48 14.17
C ALA A 91 -11.23 -5.51 15.14
N ASP A 92 -9.96 -5.77 15.48
CA ASP A 92 -9.16 -4.94 16.38
C ASP A 92 -7.68 -4.89 15.95
N PHE A 93 -6.87 -4.08 16.64
CA PHE A 93 -5.46 -3.87 16.33
C PHE A 93 -4.54 -5.04 16.73
N LYS A 94 -5.03 -6.09 17.40
CA LYS A 94 -4.17 -7.19 17.89
C LYS A 94 -3.57 -8.00 16.74
N ALA A 95 -4.26 -8.07 15.61
CA ALA A 95 -3.77 -8.78 14.43
C ALA A 95 -2.74 -7.98 13.60
N MET A 96 -2.43 -6.73 13.98
CA MET A 96 -1.63 -5.83 13.14
C MET A 96 -0.22 -6.37 12.88
N THR A 97 0.42 -7.00 13.89
CA THR A 97 1.74 -7.63 13.71
C THR A 97 1.71 -8.75 12.68
N ALA A 98 0.64 -9.57 12.67
CA ALA A 98 0.49 -10.64 11.69
C ALA A 98 0.21 -10.07 10.28
N ILE A 99 -0.58 -9.00 10.18
CA ILE A 99 -0.84 -8.30 8.92
C ILE A 99 0.44 -7.68 8.37
N ALA A 100 1.24 -7.01 9.22
CA ALA A 100 2.52 -6.43 8.83
C ALA A 100 3.47 -7.49 8.26
N LYS A 101 3.55 -8.67 8.90
CA LYS A 101 4.35 -9.79 8.39
C LYS A 101 3.85 -10.29 7.04
N LYS A 102 2.53 -10.41 6.84
CA LYS A 102 1.95 -10.79 5.54
C LYS A 102 2.23 -9.75 4.46
N LEU A 103 2.09 -8.46 4.78
CA LEU A 103 2.41 -7.36 3.87
C LEU A 103 3.88 -7.42 3.45
N GLN A 104 4.81 -7.58 4.40
CA GLN A 104 6.23 -7.72 4.11
C GLN A 104 6.52 -8.87 3.14
N ILE A 105 5.94 -10.04 3.39
CA ILE A 105 6.09 -11.21 2.51
C ILE A 105 5.53 -10.92 1.11
N ASN A 106 4.28 -10.47 1.02
CA ASN A 106 3.60 -10.24 -0.25
C ASN A 106 4.28 -9.14 -1.08
N ILE A 107 4.75 -8.08 -0.42
CA ILE A 107 5.45 -6.98 -1.09
C ILE A 107 6.78 -7.49 -1.62
N CYS A 108 7.64 -8.07 -0.77
CA CYS A 108 8.99 -8.47 -1.19
C CYS A 108 8.99 -9.60 -2.22
N GLN A 109 8.06 -10.55 -2.11
CA GLN A 109 7.97 -11.66 -3.05
C GLN A 109 7.27 -11.24 -4.34
N GLY A 110 6.25 -10.38 -4.29
CA GLY A 110 5.57 -9.90 -5.49
C GLY A 110 6.45 -8.99 -6.37
N LEU A 111 7.57 -8.47 -5.87
CA LEU A 111 8.48 -7.62 -6.66
C LEU A 111 9.35 -8.41 -7.65
N THR A 112 9.46 -9.73 -7.52
CA THR A 112 10.32 -10.56 -8.37
C THR A 112 9.73 -10.87 -9.74
N HIS A 113 8.41 -10.68 -9.94
CA HIS A 113 7.70 -11.10 -11.14
C HIS A 113 7.43 -10.01 -12.19
N THR A 114 7.82 -8.75 -11.95
CA THR A 114 7.50 -7.62 -12.86
C THR A 114 8.63 -7.21 -13.82
N ASN A 115 9.77 -7.91 -13.82
CA ASN A 115 10.86 -7.63 -14.76
C ASN A 115 10.83 -8.58 -15.97
N THR A 116 10.00 -8.26 -16.96
CA THR A 116 10.13 -8.83 -18.32
C THR A 116 10.31 -7.80 -19.42
N HIS A 117 10.68 -6.55 -19.11
CA HIS A 117 11.26 -5.67 -20.12
C HIS A 117 12.61 -5.10 -19.67
N ALA A 118 13.61 -5.45 -20.47
CA ALA A 118 15.02 -5.16 -20.33
C ALA A 118 15.30 -3.73 -19.87
N HIS A 119 15.90 -3.57 -18.70
CA HIS A 119 17.03 -2.70 -18.39
C HIS A 119 17.78 -3.38 -17.22
N THR A 120 19.10 -3.35 -17.26
CA THR A 120 20.08 -4.07 -16.41
C THR A 120 19.62 -4.31 -14.97
N PRO A 121 19.77 -5.53 -14.41
CA PRO A 121 19.27 -5.85 -13.09
C PRO A 121 20.05 -5.06 -12.03
N THR A 122 19.44 -4.00 -11.49
CA THR A 122 19.83 -3.56 -10.15
C THR A 122 19.30 -4.63 -9.21
N ARG A 123 20.24 -5.43 -8.72
CA ARG A 123 20.07 -6.71 -8.04
C ARG A 123 19.37 -6.52 -6.68
N ILE A 124 18.06 -6.25 -6.63
CA ILE A 124 17.30 -6.46 -5.38
C ILE A 124 17.12 -7.97 -5.24
N HIS A 125 18.03 -8.62 -4.51
CA HIS A 125 17.83 -10.00 -4.08
C HIS A 125 16.60 -10.04 -3.18
N THR A 126 15.78 -11.08 -3.29
CA THR A 126 14.70 -11.35 -2.34
C THR A 126 15.17 -11.29 -0.88
N HIS A 127 16.43 -11.65 -0.64
CA HIS A 127 17.10 -11.49 0.65
C HIS A 127 17.23 -10.03 1.11
N THR A 128 17.49 -9.05 0.23
CA THR A 128 17.67 -7.64 0.67
C THR A 128 16.36 -6.96 1.06
N CYS A 129 15.23 -7.25 0.39
CA CYS A 129 13.95 -6.61 0.74
C CYS A 129 13.44 -7.05 2.13
N LEU A 130 13.55 -8.34 2.45
CA LEU A 130 13.12 -8.86 3.75
C LEU A 130 14.03 -8.35 4.88
N THR A 131 15.36 -8.33 4.67
CA THR A 131 16.31 -7.84 5.68
C THR A 131 16.23 -6.32 5.89
N GLU A 132 15.98 -5.53 4.83
CA GLU A 132 15.81 -4.07 4.98
C GLU A 132 14.53 -3.76 5.77
N LEU A 133 13.40 -4.41 5.49
CA LEU A 133 12.18 -4.19 6.27
C LEU A 133 12.33 -4.64 7.74
N GLU A 134 13.00 -5.75 8.01
CA GLU A 134 13.32 -6.16 9.38
C GLU A 134 14.15 -5.10 10.12
N TYR A 135 15.14 -4.49 9.45
CA TYR A 135 15.94 -3.40 9.99
C TYR A 135 15.09 -2.17 10.36
N TRP A 136 14.09 -1.81 9.54
CA TRP A 136 13.16 -0.69 9.83
C TRP A 136 12.14 -1.02 10.93
N THR A 137 11.84 -2.30 11.18
CA THR A 137 10.90 -2.73 12.23
C THR A 137 11.56 -3.10 13.56
N SER A 138 12.88 -3.05 13.63
CA SER A 138 13.64 -3.35 14.85
C SER A 138 13.47 -2.20 15.85
N PRO A 139 13.02 -2.46 17.09
CA PRO A 139 13.03 -1.44 18.12
C PRO A 139 14.48 -1.08 18.45
N THR A 140 14.80 0.22 18.44
CA THR A 140 16.06 0.75 19.02
C THR A 140 16.08 0.59 20.52
#